data_AF-A0A6G1EUJ7-F1
#
_entry.id   AF-A0A6G1EUJ7-F1
#
_cell.length_a   1.000
_cell.length_b   1.000
_cell.length_c   1.000
_cell.angle_alpha   90.00
_cell.angle_beta   90.00
_cell.angle_gamma   90.00
#
_symmetry.space_group_name_H-M   'P 1'
#
loop_
_entity.id
_entity.type
_entity.pdbx_description
1 polymer ?
#
loop_
_entity_poly.entity_id
_entity_poly.type
_entity_poly.pdbx_seq_one_letter_code
_entity_poly.pdbx_strand_id
1 'polypeptide(L)'
;MELSPSPSPAPEGRWADLPGDIAISVASRLQEADVCALGSCSRSWRRACDADCVWEALFRRRWLFKGAAAAAAAGEEGASGVQGWKSLYINHHRKTGVAISGVAEFVENSLRNGSLEAEYYLKAIANLASMRDIGFIDAQFFLLSRNQSAIVNLIGLHYSIASLNIPVSYTFLSLFSFSCCKMILI
;
A
#
# COMPACT_ATOMS: atom_id res chain seq x y z
N MET A 1 49.76 29.27 20.14
CA MET A 1 48.39 29.78 20.36
C MET A 1 47.56 29.18 19.25
N GLU A 2 47.04 27.97 19.46
CA GLU A 2 46.25 27.23 18.48
C GLU A 2 44.85 27.85 18.42
N LEU A 3 44.51 28.47 17.29
CA LEU A 3 43.18 28.99 17.01
C LEU A 3 42.27 27.79 16.68
N SER A 4 41.37 27.46 17.60
CA SER A 4 40.31 26.48 17.33
C SER A 4 39.50 26.91 16.09
N PRO A 5 39.21 26.01 15.15
CA PRO A 5 38.40 26.35 13.99
C PRO A 5 36.97 26.67 14.46
N SER A 6 36.50 27.87 14.10
CA SER A 6 35.12 28.30 14.31
C SER A 6 34.15 27.28 13.68
N PRO A 7 33.06 26.90 14.35
CA PRO A 7 32.07 26.00 13.76
C PRO A 7 31.49 26.66 12.51
N SER A 8 31.58 25.98 11.37
CA SER A 8 30.92 26.41 10.14
C SER A 8 29.42 26.57 10.41
N PRO A 9 28.77 27.64 9.92
CA PRO A 9 27.33 27.81 10.08
C PRO A 9 26.63 26.59 9.48
N ALA A 10 25.65 26.06 10.22
CA ALA A 10 24.82 24.97 9.71
C ALA A 10 24.19 25.42 8.38
N PRO A 11 24.14 24.56 7.35
CA PRO A 11 23.58 24.94 6.07
C PRO A 11 22.14 25.40 6.26
N GLU A 12 21.82 26.63 5.83
CA GLU A 12 20.46 27.17 5.89
C GLU A 12 19.55 26.35 4.96
N GLY A 13 18.31 26.07 5.40
CA GLY A 13 17.31 25.38 4.59
C GLY A 13 17.38 23.84 4.64
N ARG A 14 17.69 23.23 5.79
CA ARG A 14 17.65 21.77 5.91
C ARG A 14 16.21 21.28 5.96
N TRP A 15 15.94 20.15 5.30
CA TRP A 15 14.67 19.44 5.42
C TRP A 15 14.28 19.07 6.85
N ALA A 16 15.26 19.03 7.77
CA ALA A 16 15.03 18.77 9.19
C ALA A 16 14.42 19.97 9.94
N ASP A 17 14.53 21.17 9.38
CA ASP A 17 14.07 22.43 9.99
C ASP A 17 12.67 22.84 9.47
N LEU A 18 12.07 21.99 8.63
CA LEU A 18 10.73 22.20 8.08
C LEU A 18 9.67 22.20 9.20
N PRO A 19 8.70 23.14 9.18
CA PRO A 19 7.56 23.10 10.08
C PRO A 19 6.83 21.74 10.01
N GLY A 20 6.41 21.25 11.19
CA GLY A 20 5.86 19.90 11.31
C GLY A 20 4.58 19.66 10.51
N ASP A 21 3.74 20.67 10.37
CA ASP A 21 2.54 20.67 9.53
C ASP A 21 2.85 20.47 8.05
N ILE A 22 3.90 21.12 7.54
CA ILE A 22 4.34 20.93 6.15
C ILE A 22 4.94 19.54 5.96
N ALA A 23 5.74 19.05 6.92
CA ALA A 23 6.28 17.69 6.88
C ALA A 23 5.17 16.63 6.85
N ILE A 24 4.12 16.79 7.66
CA ILE A 24 2.94 15.91 7.67
C ILE A 24 2.17 16.01 6.34
N SER A 25 2.01 17.21 5.78
CA SER A 25 1.36 17.43 4.48
C SER A 25 2.10 16.73 3.34
N VAL A 26 3.44 16.76 3.35
CA VAL A 26 4.27 15.99 2.42
C VAL A 26 4.06 14.50 2.62
N ALA A 27 4.19 14.00 3.86
CA ALA A 27 4.03 12.58 4.16
C ALA A 27 2.65 12.03 3.78
N SER A 28 1.58 12.80 3.98
CA SER A 28 0.19 12.41 3.66
C SER A 28 -0.08 12.20 2.17
N ARG A 29 0.79 12.74 1.30
CA ARG A 29 0.66 12.61 -0.17
C ARG A 29 1.38 11.38 -0.71
N LEU A 30 2.34 10.85 0.04
CA LEU A 30 3.16 9.71 -0.35
C LEU A 30 2.40 8.39 -0.32
N GLN A 31 2.96 7.37 -0.97
CA GLN A 31 2.51 5.99 -0.79
C GLN A 31 3.17 5.38 0.44
N GLU A 32 2.60 4.28 0.96
CA GLU A 32 3.07 3.66 2.21
C GLU A 32 4.58 3.35 2.20
N ALA A 33 5.10 2.80 1.10
CA ALA A 33 6.53 2.51 0.96
C ALA A 33 7.41 3.76 1.11
N ASP A 34 7.00 4.87 0.51
CA ASP A 34 7.72 6.14 0.56
C ASP A 34 7.61 6.78 1.94
N VAL A 35 6.46 6.66 2.62
CA VAL A 35 6.27 7.11 4.01
C VAL A 35 7.23 6.35 4.94
N CYS A 36 7.36 5.04 4.79
CA CYS A 36 8.27 4.24 5.60
C CYS A 36 9.75 4.56 5.30
N ALA A 37 10.11 4.75 4.02
CA ALA A 37 11.46 5.14 3.63
C ALA A 37 11.83 6.51 4.20
N LEU A 38 10.94 7.50 4.06
CA LEU A 38 11.15 8.86 4.55
C LEU A 38 11.26 8.92 6.07
N GLY A 39 10.40 8.19 6.80
CA GLY A 39 10.44 8.08 8.25
C GLY A 39 11.74 7.44 8.77
N SER A 40 12.44 6.67 7.93
CA SER A 40 13.73 6.07 8.26
C SER A 40 14.91 7.04 8.09
N CYS A 41 14.74 8.14 7.35
CA CYS A 41 15.81 9.11 7.08
C CYS A 41 16.21 9.97 8.29
N SER A 42 15.28 10.29 9.19
CA SER A 42 15.56 11.14 10.36
C SER A 42 14.50 11.05 11.47
N ARG A 43 14.80 11.57 12.67
CA ARG A 43 13.83 11.64 13.77
C ARG A 43 12.68 12.63 13.52
N SER A 44 12.92 13.73 12.81
CA SER A 44 11.85 14.69 12.47
C SER A 44 10.87 14.06 11.48
N TRP A 45 11.39 13.48 10.40
CA TRP A 45 10.57 12.76 9.42
C TRP A 45 9.85 11.56 10.01
N ARG A 46 10.48 10.80 10.93
CA ARG A 46 9.80 9.71 11.64
C ARG A 46 8.54 10.18 12.34
N ARG A 47 8.63 11.28 13.11
CA ARG A 47 7.47 11.84 13.82
C ARG A 47 6.36 12.29 12.87
N ALA A 48 6.73 12.93 11.75
CA ALA A 48 5.75 13.33 10.74
C ALA A 48 5.09 12.12 10.07
N CYS A 49 5.86 11.09 9.71
CA CYS A 49 5.36 9.87 9.08
C CYS A 49 4.55 8.98 10.03
N ASP A 50 4.79 9.07 11.34
CA ASP A 50 4.03 8.36 12.37
C ASP A 50 2.75 9.10 12.79
N ALA A 51 2.48 10.29 12.24
CA ALA A 51 1.26 11.03 12.55
C ALA A 51 0.00 10.27 12.06
N ASP A 52 -1.01 10.18 12.92
CA ASP A 52 -2.22 9.39 12.65
C ASP A 52 -2.95 9.82 11.37
N CYS A 53 -2.99 11.12 11.08
CA CYS A 53 -3.61 11.65 9.86
C CYS A 53 -2.93 11.15 8.56
N VAL A 54 -1.63 10.84 8.59
CA VAL A 54 -0.92 10.25 7.44
C VAL A 54 -1.45 8.84 7.18
N TRP A 55 -1.57 8.02 8.22
CA TRP A 55 -2.04 6.65 8.12
C TRP A 55 -3.54 6.56 7.82
N GLU A 56 -4.35 7.49 8.36
CA GLU A 56 -5.75 7.64 7.99
C GLU A 56 -5.90 7.95 6.49
N ALA A 57 -5.14 8.92 5.98
CA ALA A 57 -5.16 9.28 4.57
C ALA A 57 -4.73 8.10 3.68
N LEU A 58 -3.67 7.37 4.05
CA LEU A 58 -3.24 6.15 3.36
C LEU A 58 -4.34 5.08 3.36
N PHE A 59 -4.97 4.82 4.51
CA PHE A 59 -6.03 3.84 4.66
C PHE A 59 -7.22 4.18 3.75
N ARG A 60 -7.69 5.43 3.82
CA ARG A 60 -8.84 5.90 3.03
C ARG A 60 -8.55 5.85 1.53
N ARG A 61 -7.36 6.26 1.09
CA ARG A 61 -6.96 6.23 -0.33
C ARG A 61 -6.82 4.82 -0.88
N ARG A 62 -6.37 3.86 -0.07
CA ARG A 62 -6.15 2.48 -0.51
C ARG A 62 -7.42 1.65 -0.54
N TRP A 63 -8.22 1.70 0.54
CA TRP A 63 -9.36 0.79 0.72
C TRP A 63 -10.73 1.47 0.64
N LEU A 64 -10.84 2.74 1.04
CA LEU A 64 -12.12 3.47 1.06
C LEU A 64 -12.29 4.42 -0.12
N PHE A 65 -11.48 4.31 -1.18
CA PHE A 65 -11.52 5.22 -2.33
C PHE A 65 -12.88 5.26 -3.02
N LYS A 66 -13.62 4.13 -3.02
CA LYS A 66 -15.00 4.06 -3.55
C LYS A 66 -16.00 4.89 -2.74
N GLY A 67 -15.74 5.16 -1.45
CA GLY A 67 -16.52 6.05 -0.61
C GLY A 67 -15.98 7.49 -0.53
N ALA A 68 -14.69 7.69 -0.80
CA ALA A 68 -14.03 9.00 -0.73
C ALA A 68 -14.51 9.98 -1.81
N ALA A 69 -14.89 9.51 -3.00
CA ALA A 69 -15.50 10.37 -4.02
C ALA A 69 -16.89 10.91 -3.58
N ALA A 70 -17.64 10.12 -2.80
CA ALA A 70 -18.91 10.56 -2.21
C ALA A 70 -18.68 11.47 -1.00
N ALA A 71 -17.68 11.18 -0.16
CA ALA A 71 -17.32 12.01 1.00
C ALA A 71 -16.61 13.33 0.60
N ALA A 72 -15.96 13.41 -0.56
CA ALA A 72 -15.38 14.66 -1.06
C ALA A 72 -16.45 15.62 -1.63
N ALA A 73 -17.61 15.09 -2.05
CA ALA A 73 -18.75 15.89 -2.48
C ALA A 73 -19.57 16.42 -1.29
N ALA A 74 -19.55 15.72 -0.15
CA ALA A 74 -20.12 16.17 1.11
C ALA A 74 -18.99 16.75 1.97
N GLY A 75 -18.64 18.02 1.75
CA GLY A 75 -17.57 18.69 2.50
C GLY A 75 -17.72 18.49 4.00
N GLU A 76 -16.91 17.61 4.59
CA GLU A 76 -16.88 17.38 6.03
C GLU A 76 -15.43 17.30 6.52
N GLU A 77 -15.07 18.37 7.24
CA GLU A 77 -14.10 18.37 8.32
C GLU A 77 -14.50 17.31 9.35
N GLY A 78 -13.99 16.10 9.16
CA GLY A 78 -14.11 15.02 10.10
C GLY A 78 -12.77 14.34 10.25
N ALA A 79 -11.82 15.04 10.89
CA ALA A 79 -10.64 14.40 11.49
C ALA A 79 -11.17 13.43 12.54
N SER A 80 -11.38 12.18 12.13
CA SER A 80 -11.89 11.13 13.00
C SER A 80 -10.84 10.92 14.09
N GLY A 81 -11.17 11.29 15.32
CA GLY A 81 -10.31 11.20 16.52
C GLY A 81 -9.95 9.78 16.96
N VAL A 82 -9.91 8.82 16.03
CA VAL A 82 -9.38 7.49 16.26
C VAL A 82 -7.85 7.59 16.27
N GLN A 83 -7.26 7.54 17.45
CA GLN A 83 -5.82 7.35 17.57
C GLN A 83 -5.46 5.91 17.18
N GLY A 84 -4.30 5.71 16.54
CA GLY A 84 -3.81 4.38 16.17
C GLY A 84 -4.17 3.93 14.74
N TRP A 85 -4.31 4.87 13.81
CA TRP A 85 -4.55 4.57 12.39
C TRP A 85 -3.45 3.72 11.77
N LYS A 86 -2.20 3.89 12.20
CA LYS A 86 -1.07 3.05 11.78
C LYS A 86 -1.31 1.58 12.09
N SER A 87 -1.73 1.26 13.31
CA SER A 87 -2.03 -0.11 13.73
C SER A 87 -3.23 -0.69 12.99
N LEU A 88 -4.27 0.13 12.75
CA LEU A 88 -5.42 -0.27 11.93
C LEU A 88 -5.01 -0.60 10.50
N TYR A 89 -4.18 0.24 9.87
CA TYR A 89 -3.64 0.02 8.53
C TYR A 89 -2.86 -1.30 8.46
N ILE A 90 -1.92 -1.52 9.39
CA ILE A 90 -1.10 -2.74 9.42
C ILE A 90 -1.98 -3.99 9.61
N ASN A 91 -2.90 -3.96 10.56
CA ASN A 91 -3.78 -5.11 10.81
C ASN A 91 -4.69 -5.40 9.62
N HIS A 92 -5.22 -4.37 8.96
CA HIS A 92 -6.04 -4.54 7.75
C HIS A 92 -5.20 -5.10 6.60
N HIS A 93 -4.03 -4.53 6.32
CA HIS A 93 -3.09 -5.03 5.32
C HIS A 93 -2.78 -6.52 5.52
N ARG A 94 -2.48 -6.92 6.77
CA ARG A 94 -2.20 -8.32 7.13
C ARG A 94 -3.42 -9.21 6.90
N LYS A 95 -4.61 -8.80 7.33
CA LYS A 95 -5.86 -9.55 7.13
C LYS A 95 -6.15 -9.76 5.64
N THR A 96 -5.99 -8.72 4.82
CA THR A 96 -6.16 -8.79 3.37
C THR A 96 -5.13 -9.74 2.76
N GLY A 97 -3.87 -9.67 3.19
CA GLY A 97 -2.83 -10.60 2.78
C GLY A 97 -3.18 -12.05 3.07
N VAL A 98 -3.64 -12.36 4.30
CA VAL A 98 -4.07 -13.73 4.67
C VAL A 98 -5.25 -14.20 3.81
N ALA A 99 -6.25 -13.34 3.58
CA ALA A 99 -7.41 -13.70 2.76
C ALA A 99 -7.03 -14.02 1.31
N ILE A 100 -6.15 -13.21 0.71
CA ILE A 100 -5.64 -13.44 -0.64
C ILE A 100 -4.76 -14.69 -0.70
N SER A 101 -3.89 -14.90 0.29
CA SER A 101 -3.08 -16.12 0.38
C SER A 101 -3.95 -17.37 0.44
N GLY A 102 -5.09 -17.34 1.14
CA GLY A 102 -6.05 -18.45 1.15
C GLY A 102 -6.62 -18.77 -0.25
N VAL A 103 -6.82 -17.76 -1.11
CA VAL A 103 -7.22 -17.98 -2.51
C VAL A 103 -6.08 -18.58 -3.32
N ALA A 104 -4.85 -18.09 -3.14
CA ALA A 104 -3.67 -18.65 -3.80
C ALA A 104 -3.44 -20.11 -3.39
N GLU A 105 -3.48 -20.43 -2.10
CA GLU A 105 -3.39 -21.80 -1.60
C GLU A 105 -4.49 -22.70 -2.16
N PHE A 106 -5.74 -22.20 -2.24
CA PHE A 106 -6.82 -22.93 -2.88
C PHE A 106 -6.52 -23.26 -4.35
N VAL A 107 -5.97 -22.30 -5.11
CA VAL A 107 -5.59 -22.50 -6.51
C VAL A 107 -4.48 -23.54 -6.63
N GLU A 108 -3.41 -23.41 -5.85
CA GLU A 108 -2.29 -24.34 -5.85
C GLU A 108 -2.73 -25.77 -5.50
N ASN A 109 -3.59 -25.92 -4.48
CA ASN A 109 -4.14 -27.22 -4.08
C ASN A 109 -5.11 -27.82 -5.11
N SER A 110 -5.63 -27.00 -6.03
CA SER A 110 -6.54 -27.43 -7.09
C SER A 110 -5.83 -27.80 -8.39
N LEU A 111 -4.50 -27.63 -8.46
CA LEU A 111 -3.71 -27.98 -9.64
C LEU A 111 -3.60 -29.49 -9.81
N ARG A 112 -3.81 -29.95 -11.05
CA ARG A 112 -3.56 -31.34 -11.46
C ARG A 112 -2.55 -31.32 -12.59
N ASN A 113 -1.37 -31.89 -12.36
CA ASN A 113 -0.27 -31.91 -13.33
C ASN A 113 0.09 -30.50 -13.87
N GLY A 114 0.00 -29.47 -13.01
CA GLY A 114 0.27 -28.08 -13.38
C GLY A 114 -0.84 -27.38 -14.18
N SER A 115 -1.98 -28.04 -14.40
CA SER A 115 -3.17 -27.46 -15.02
C SER A 115 -4.28 -27.20 -13.99
N LEU A 116 -5.05 -26.14 -14.19
CA LEU A 116 -6.21 -25.79 -13.38
C LEU A 116 -7.47 -25.86 -14.24
N GLU A 117 -8.50 -26.53 -13.73
CA GLU A 117 -9.80 -26.55 -14.40
C GLU A 117 -10.42 -25.15 -14.40
N ALA A 118 -11.13 -24.83 -15.48
CA ALA A 118 -11.74 -23.51 -15.67
C ALA A 118 -12.72 -23.14 -14.54
N GLU A 119 -13.42 -24.13 -13.96
CA GLU A 119 -14.31 -23.92 -12.82
C GLU A 119 -13.57 -23.37 -11.59
N TYR A 120 -12.44 -23.98 -11.21
CA TYR A 120 -11.65 -23.51 -10.07
C TYR A 120 -10.99 -22.16 -10.34
N TYR A 121 -10.58 -21.90 -11.59
CA TYR A 121 -10.09 -20.60 -12.00
C TYR A 121 -11.15 -19.49 -11.82
N LEU A 122 -12.36 -19.72 -12.32
CA LEU A 122 -13.48 -18.76 -12.18
C LEU A 122 -13.90 -18.60 -10.71
N LYS A 123 -13.90 -19.69 -9.93
CA LYS A 123 -14.18 -19.65 -8.50
C LYS A 123 -13.16 -18.81 -7.73
N ALA A 124 -11.88 -18.88 -8.08
CA ALA A 124 -10.85 -18.04 -7.46
C ALA A 124 -11.09 -16.54 -7.72
N ILE A 125 -11.45 -16.17 -8.96
CA ILE A 125 -11.83 -14.79 -9.29
C ILE A 125 -13.09 -14.35 -8.53
N ALA A 126 -14.12 -15.20 -8.48
CA ALA A 126 -15.34 -14.91 -7.75
C ALA A 126 -15.08 -14.72 -6.25
N ASN A 127 -14.20 -15.53 -5.65
CA ASN A 127 -13.78 -15.38 -4.26
C ASN A 127 -13.10 -14.03 -4.02
N LEU A 128 -12.17 -13.62 -4.90
CA LEU A 128 -11.54 -12.29 -4.81
C LEU A 128 -12.56 -11.15 -4.98
N ALA A 129 -13.50 -11.28 -5.93
CA ALA A 129 -14.55 -10.30 -6.17
C ALA A 129 -15.57 -10.19 -5.02
N SER A 130 -15.74 -11.25 -4.23
CA SER A 130 -16.59 -11.22 -3.04
C SER A 130 -16.02 -10.36 -1.91
N MET A 131 -14.69 -10.16 -1.91
CA MET A 131 -13.99 -9.33 -0.92
C MET A 131 -14.07 -7.86 -1.34
N ARG A 132 -14.94 -7.09 -0.70
CA ARG A 132 -15.26 -5.70 -1.07
C ARG A 132 -14.08 -4.73 -0.96
N ASP A 133 -13.13 -5.05 -0.10
CA ASP A 133 -12.01 -4.17 0.27
C ASP A 133 -10.71 -4.57 -0.44
N ILE A 134 -10.73 -5.46 -1.43
CA ILE A 134 -9.53 -5.74 -2.23
C ILE A 134 -9.45 -4.74 -3.37
N GLY A 135 -8.44 -3.88 -3.34
CA GLY A 135 -8.12 -2.95 -4.40
C GLY A 135 -7.03 -3.46 -5.34
N PHE A 136 -6.73 -2.67 -6.37
CA PHE A 136 -5.66 -2.99 -7.31
C PHE A 136 -4.28 -3.01 -6.63
N ILE A 137 -4.06 -2.11 -5.66
CA ILE A 137 -2.83 -2.09 -4.86
C ILE A 137 -2.65 -3.43 -4.14
N ASP A 138 -3.71 -4.00 -3.56
CA ASP A 138 -3.63 -5.31 -2.88
C ASP A 138 -3.33 -6.44 -3.87
N ALA A 139 -4.00 -6.45 -5.03
CA ALA A 139 -3.68 -7.39 -6.10
C ALA A 139 -2.22 -7.27 -6.54
N GLN A 140 -1.70 -6.06 -6.65
CA GLN A 140 -0.30 -5.81 -6.99
C GLN A 140 0.66 -6.38 -5.93
N PHE A 141 0.40 -6.14 -4.64
CA PHE A 141 1.25 -6.64 -3.56
C PHE A 141 1.22 -8.16 -3.41
N PHE A 142 0.04 -8.76 -3.49
CA PHE A 142 -0.19 -10.14 -3.06
C PHE A 142 -0.33 -11.13 -4.21
N LEU A 143 -0.87 -10.73 -5.36
CA LEU A 143 -1.13 -11.61 -6.50
C LEU A 143 -0.14 -11.42 -7.64
N LEU A 144 0.30 -10.18 -7.90
CA LEU A 144 1.19 -9.83 -9.01
C LEU A 144 2.65 -9.71 -8.55
N SER A 145 3.23 -10.81 -8.09
CA SER A 145 4.60 -10.81 -7.56
C SER A 145 5.42 -12.00 -8.05
N ARG A 146 6.75 -11.83 -8.07
CA ARG A 146 7.70 -12.90 -8.44
C ARG A 146 7.65 -14.13 -7.53
N ASN A 147 7.04 -14.01 -6.35
CA ASN A 147 6.91 -15.13 -5.41
C ASN A 147 5.64 -15.95 -5.65
N GLN A 148 4.75 -15.48 -6.53
CA GLN A 148 3.53 -16.21 -6.89
C GLN A 148 3.74 -17.03 -8.16
N SER A 149 3.00 -18.13 -8.29
CA SER A 149 3.01 -18.93 -9.52
C SER A 149 2.43 -18.13 -10.70
N ALA A 150 2.76 -18.56 -11.92
CA ALA A 150 2.24 -17.92 -13.13
C ALA A 150 0.70 -17.90 -13.17
N ILE A 151 0.05 -18.96 -12.65
CA ILE A 151 -1.40 -19.05 -12.65
C ILE A 151 -2.05 -18.11 -11.62
N VAL A 152 -1.45 -17.96 -10.44
CA VAL A 152 -1.92 -17.00 -9.43
C VAL A 152 -1.75 -15.56 -9.94
N ASN A 153 -0.62 -15.25 -10.58
CA ASN A 153 -0.42 -13.96 -11.25
C ASN A 153 -1.48 -13.70 -12.33
N LEU A 154 -1.83 -14.72 -13.13
CA LEU A 154 -2.87 -14.61 -14.17
C LEU A 154 -4.26 -14.36 -13.57
N ILE A 155 -4.61 -15.04 -12.48
CA ILE A 155 -5.84 -14.78 -11.72
C ILE A 155 -5.87 -13.34 -11.22
N GLY A 156 -4.77 -12.84 -10.64
CA GLY A 156 -4.66 -11.45 -10.19
C GLY A 156 -4.83 -10.44 -11.32
N LEU A 157 -4.26 -10.73 -12.50
CA LEU A 157 -4.41 -9.89 -13.69
C LEU A 157 -5.87 -9.87 -14.16
N HIS A 158 -6.50 -11.04 -14.27
CA HIS A 158 -7.88 -11.16 -14.73
C HIS A 158 -8.86 -10.51 -13.73
N TYR A 159 -8.65 -10.71 -12.44
CA TYR A 159 -9.40 -10.01 -11.38
C TYR A 159 -9.28 -8.49 -11.52
N SER A 160 -8.06 -7.97 -11.73
CA SER A 160 -7.82 -6.53 -11.87
C SER A 160 -8.57 -5.92 -13.07
N ILE A 161 -8.62 -6.65 -14.19
CA ILE A 161 -9.31 -6.18 -15.40
C ILE A 161 -10.83 -6.33 -15.24
N ALA A 162 -11.31 -7.52 -14.89
CA ALA A 162 -12.73 -7.86 -14.94
C ALA A 162 -13.53 -7.36 -13.73
N SER A 163 -12.93 -7.36 -12.53
CA SER A 163 -13.63 -6.99 -11.29
C SER A 163 -13.31 -5.57 -10.82
N LEU A 164 -12.09 -5.10 -11.07
CA LEU A 164 -11.64 -3.76 -10.67
C LEU A 164 -11.68 -2.73 -11.81
N ASN A 165 -11.92 -3.15 -13.05
CA ASN A 165 -11.95 -2.29 -14.25
C ASN A 165 -10.65 -1.51 -14.47
N ILE A 166 -9.50 -2.12 -14.13
CA ILE A 166 -8.18 -1.51 -14.35
C ILE A 166 -7.74 -1.77 -15.80
N PRO A 167 -7.37 -0.73 -16.56
CA PRO A 167 -6.86 -0.92 -17.92
C PRO A 167 -5.58 -1.72 -17.95
N VAL A 168 -5.44 -2.55 -18.99
CA VAL A 168 -4.34 -3.48 -19.20
C VAL A 168 -2.96 -2.79 -19.21
N SER A 169 -2.88 -1.55 -19.68
CA SER A 169 -1.64 -0.75 -19.70
C SER A 169 -1.06 -0.53 -18.29
N TYR A 170 -1.90 -0.30 -17.28
CA TYR A 170 -1.46 -0.09 -15.90
C TYR A 170 -1.09 -1.40 -15.20
N THR A 171 -1.78 -2.50 -15.50
CA THR A 171 -1.50 -3.82 -14.90
C THR A 171 -0.15 -4.38 -15.38
N PHE A 172 0.22 -4.17 -16.65
CA PHE A 172 1.53 -4.64 -17.14
C PHE A 172 2.69 -3.88 -16.51
N LEU A 173 2.61 -2.55 -16.39
CA LEU A 173 3.64 -1.73 -15.71
C LEU A 173 3.87 -2.19 -14.27
N SER A 174 2.80 -2.57 -13.55
CA SER A 174 2.91 -3.03 -12.17
C SER A 174 3.66 -4.35 -11.98
N LEU A 175 3.54 -5.29 -12.93
CA LEU A 175 4.24 -6.58 -12.91
C LEU A 175 5.77 -6.43 -13.03
N PHE A 176 6.24 -5.39 -13.73
CA PHE A 176 7.67 -5.12 -13.92
C PHE A 176 8.29 -4.25 -12.82
N SER A 177 7.49 -3.54 -12.02
CA SER A 177 7.97 -2.51 -11.08
C SER A 177 8.31 -3.02 -9.67
N PHE A 178 8.05 -4.29 -9.33
CA PHE A 178 8.16 -4.75 -7.94
C PHE A 178 9.51 -5.39 -7.60
N SER A 179 10.37 -4.63 -6.88
CA SER A 179 11.57 -5.20 -6.23
C SER A 179 11.90 -4.69 -4.81
N CYS A 180 11.19 -3.72 -4.21
CA CYS A 180 11.68 -3.12 -2.95
C CYS A 180 10.73 -3.16 -1.72
N CYS A 181 9.43 -3.39 -1.85
CA CYS A 181 8.50 -3.10 -0.73
C CYS A 181 8.19 -4.28 0.22
N LYS A 182 8.68 -5.49 -0.04
CA LYS A 182 8.33 -6.68 0.77
C LYS A 182 8.99 -6.75 2.16
N MET A 183 10.00 -5.92 2.44
CA MET A 183 10.81 -6.04 3.67
C MET A 183 10.44 -5.12 4.83
N ILE A 184 9.49 -4.20 4.68
CA ILE A 184 9.29 -3.15 5.70
C ILE A 184 8.13 -3.45 6.68
N LEU A 185 7.28 -4.44 6.38
CA LEU A 185 6.09 -4.76 7.19
C LEU A 185 6.10 -6.16 7.83
N ILE A 186 7.28 -6.78 7.99
CA ILE A 186 7.44 -7.99 8.82
C ILE A 186 8.06 -7.60 10.15
#